data_AF-A0A356SZM9-F1
#
_entry.id   AF-A0A356SZM9-F1
#
_cell.length_a   1.000
_cell.length_b   1.000
_cell.length_c   1.000
_cell.angle_alpha   90.00
_cell.angle_beta   90.00
_cell.angle_gamma   90.00
#
_symmetry.space_group_name_H-M   'P 1'
#
loop_
_entity.id
_entity.type
_entity.pdbx_description
1 polymer ?
#
loop_
_entity_poly.entity_id
_entity_poly.type
_entity_poly.pdbx_seq_one_letter_code
_entity_poly.pdbx_strand_id
1 'polypeptide(L)'
;KLEAEELLRATPSIPWTVIRPGGVYGPGDVDYFNLFKEVEKGRNVFFGNEDRWFSAVYVDDLVRAIVEAARSESAARKSYFICDGRPVT
;
A
#
# COMPACT_ATOMS: atom_id res chain seq x y z
N LYS A 1 -2.89 14.98 0.94
CA LYS A 1 -1.84 14.20 1.64
C LYS A 1 -0.89 15.13 2.40
N LEU A 2 -0.27 16.11 1.75
CA LEU A 2 0.67 17.04 2.41
C LEU A 2 0.06 17.81 3.59
N GLU A 3 -1.10 18.45 3.41
CA GLU A 3 -1.77 19.23 4.48
C GLU A 3 -2.12 18.39 5.72
N ALA A 4 -2.51 17.12 5.53
CA ALA A 4 -2.82 16.22 6.64
C ALA A 4 -1.55 15.84 7.43
N GLU A 5 -0.41 15.70 6.76
CA GLU A 5 0.88 15.43 7.43
C GLU A 5 1.38 16.66 8.20
N GLU A 6 1.14 17.87 7.69
CA GLU A 6 1.51 19.12 8.37
C GLU A 6 0.67 19.35 9.63
N LEU A 7 -0.64 19.09 9.58
CA LEU A 7 -1.54 19.18 10.74
C LEU A 7 -1.16 18.20 11.86
N LEU A 8 -0.77 16.98 11.50
CA LEU A 8 -0.30 15.96 12.45
C LEU A 8 1.05 16.33 13.08
N ARG A 9 1.96 16.96 12.33
CA ARG A 9 3.22 17.49 12.87
C ARG A 9 2.98 18.64 13.85
N ALA A 10 1.96 19.47 13.59
CA ALA A 10 1.58 20.59 14.44
C ALA A 10 0.82 20.19 15.73
N THR A 11 0.37 18.93 15.84
CA THR A 11 -0.40 18.43 16.99
C THR A 11 0.39 17.38 17.79
N PRO A 12 1.34 17.79 18.66
CA PRO A 12 2.21 16.87 19.36
C PRO A 12 1.52 15.97 20.39
N SER A 13 0.29 16.29 20.80
CA SER A 13 -0.50 15.52 21.77
C SER A 13 -1.05 14.20 21.21
N ILE A 14 -1.08 14.02 19.88
CA ILE A 14 -1.64 12.83 19.24
C ILE A 14 -0.50 12.01 18.63
N PRO A 15 -0.29 10.74 19.06
CA PRO A 15 0.63 9.84 18.38
C PRO A 15 0.07 9.51 17.00
N TRP A 16 0.87 9.70 15.96
CA TRP A 16 0.47 9.46 14.57
C TRP A 16 1.50 8.61 13.84
N THR A 17 1.04 7.82 12.87
CA THR A 17 1.92 7.05 11.97
C THR A 17 1.38 7.16 10.56
N VAL A 18 2.24 7.49 9.59
CA VAL A 18 1.85 7.60 8.19
C VAL A 18 2.28 6.33 7.45
N ILE A 19 1.31 5.65 6.84
CA ILE A 19 1.55 4.45 6.05
C ILE A 19 1.28 4.76 4.58
N ARG A 20 2.25 4.46 3.72
CA ARG A 20 2.19 4.66 2.27
C ARG A 20 2.28 3.29 1.59
N PRO A 21 1.14 2.63 1.33
CA PRO A 21 1.16 1.37 0.61
C PRO A 21 1.48 1.58 -0.87
N GLY A 22 2.06 0.55 -1.49
CA GLY A 22 2.05 0.39 -2.94
C GLY A 22 0.65 -0.01 -3.45
N GLY A 23 0.59 -0.72 -4.58
CA GLY A 23 -0.64 -1.32 -5.08
C GLY A 23 -1.20 -2.35 -4.13
N VAL A 24 -2.37 -2.09 -3.55
CA VAL A 24 -3.03 -3.05 -2.68
C VAL A 24 -3.85 -3.99 -3.54
N TYR A 25 -3.69 -5.31 -3.37
CA TYR A 25 -4.52 -6.31 -4.06
C TYR A 25 -5.04 -7.34 -3.06
N GLY A 26 -6.24 -7.90 -3.30
CA GLY A 26 -6.82 -8.91 -2.43
C GLY A 26 -8.30 -9.21 -2.68
N PRO A 27 -8.89 -10.15 -1.92
CA PRO A 27 -10.30 -10.52 -2.05
C PRO A 27 -11.22 -9.34 -1.71
N GLY A 28 -11.93 -8.84 -2.72
CA GLY A 28 -12.80 -7.66 -2.63
C GLY A 28 -12.35 -6.49 -3.52
N ASP A 29 -11.14 -6.56 -4.09
CA ASP A 29 -10.67 -5.55 -5.04
C ASP A 29 -11.16 -5.84 -6.46
N VAL A 30 -12.05 -4.99 -6.96
CA VAL A 30 -12.70 -5.16 -8.27
C VAL A 30 -11.75 -4.82 -9.42
N ASP A 31 -10.79 -3.92 -9.19
CA ASP A 31 -9.91 -3.43 -10.24
C ASP A 31 -8.79 -4.44 -10.54
N TYR A 32 -8.18 -5.01 -9.50
CA TYR A 32 -7.22 -6.11 -9.68
C TYR A 32 -7.89 -7.42 -10.09
N PHE A 33 -9.11 -7.69 -9.63
CA PHE A 33 -9.84 -8.90 -10.04
C PHE A 33 -10.14 -8.92 -11.53
N ASN A 34 -10.53 -7.78 -12.11
CA ASN A 34 -10.72 -7.67 -13.56
C ASN A 34 -9.41 -7.89 -14.32
N LEU A 35 -8.29 -7.37 -13.81
CA LEU A 35 -6.98 -7.62 -14.40
C LEU A 35 -6.61 -9.11 -14.38
N PHE A 36 -6.74 -9.80 -13.23
CA PHE A 36 -6.48 -11.23 -13.13
C PHE A 36 -7.40 -12.06 -14.05
N LYS A 37 -8.67 -11.68 -14.16
CA LYS A 37 -9.66 -12.32 -15.04
C LYS A 37 -9.34 -12.12 -16.53
N GLU A 38 -8.74 -10.99 -16.90
CA GLU A 38 -8.31 -10.75 -18.27
C GLU A 38 -6.99 -11.48 -18.59
N VAL A 39 -6.06 -11.56 -17.62
CA VAL A 39 -4.84 -12.38 -17.71
C VAL A 39 -5.19 -13.87 -17.88
N GLU A 40 -6.16 -14.39 -17.13
CA GLU A 40 -6.67 -15.77 -17.27
C GLU A 40 -7.21 -16.04 -18.70
N LYS A 41 -7.76 -15.02 -19.35
CA LYS A 41 -8.25 -15.09 -20.74
C LYS A 41 -7.16 -14.81 -21.78
N GLY A 42 -5.88 -14.74 -21.37
CA GLY A 42 -4.74 -14.47 -22.24
C GLY A 42 -4.66 -13.02 -22.74
N ARG A 43 -5.38 -12.07 -22.11
CA ARG A 43 -5.35 -10.65 -22.45
C ARG A 43 -4.60 -9.89 -21.39
N ASN A 44 -3.39 -9.45 -21.73
CA ASN A 44 -2.60 -8.60 -20.84
C ASN A 44 -3.13 -7.17 -20.89
N VAL A 45 -3.96 -6.77 -19.92
CA VAL A 45 -4.54 -5.41 -19.81
C VAL A 45 -3.63 -4.49 -18.97
N PHE A 46 -2.34 -4.82 -18.88
CA PHE A 46 -1.35 -3.85 -18.41
C PHE A 46 -1.03 -2.88 -19.57
N PHE A 47 -1.64 -1.70 -19.53
CA PHE A 47 -1.15 -0.54 -20.28
C PHE A 47 0.09 0.00 -19.54
N GLY A 48 1.21 -0.70 -19.65
CA GLY A 48 2.48 -0.32 -19.07
C GLY A 48 3.61 -1.07 -19.73
N ASN A 49 4.61 -0.33 -20.23
CA ASN A 49 5.84 -0.87 -20.81
C ASN A 49 6.41 -2.03 -19.98
N GLU A 50 6.99 -3.01 -20.68
CA GLU A 50 7.73 -4.17 -20.15
C GLU A 50 8.78 -3.85 -19.06
N ASP A 51 9.18 -2.58 -18.94
CA ASP A 51 10.20 -2.09 -18.00
C ASP A 51 9.65 -1.46 -16.70
N ARG A 52 8.33 -1.47 -16.45
CA ARG A 52 7.75 -0.83 -15.25
C ARG A 52 7.60 -1.80 -14.08
N TRP A 53 8.52 -1.66 -13.13
CA TRP A 53 8.44 -2.31 -11.83
C TRP A 53 7.28 -1.76 -10.99
N PHE A 54 6.40 -2.65 -10.55
CA PHE A 54 5.30 -2.32 -9.66
C PHE A 54 5.55 -2.84 -8.24
N SER A 55 5.29 -2.00 -7.24
CA SER A 55 5.31 -2.42 -5.83
C SER A 55 3.89 -2.72 -5.39
N ALA A 56 3.58 -4.00 -5.21
CA ALA A 56 2.30 -4.47 -4.69
C ALA A 56 2.40 -4.85 -3.21
N VAL A 57 1.26 -4.89 -2.51
CA VAL A 57 1.10 -5.45 -1.17
C VAL A 57 -0.25 -6.14 -1.08
N TYR A 58 -0.29 -7.33 -0.50
CA TYR A 58 -1.55 -8.03 -0.30
C TYR A 58 -2.35 -7.38 0.84
N VAL A 59 -3.68 -7.30 0.70
CA VAL A 59 -4.55 -6.57 1.64
C VAL A 59 -4.37 -7.03 3.10
N ASP A 60 -4.25 -8.33 3.34
CA ASP A 60 -4.11 -8.85 4.72
C ASP A 60 -2.76 -8.47 5.33
N ASP A 61 -1.71 -8.32 4.51
CA ASP A 61 -0.38 -7.92 4.98
C ASP A 61 -0.34 -6.42 5.26
N LEU A 62 -1.01 -5.62 4.43
CA LEU A 62 -1.21 -4.20 4.70
C LEU A 62 -1.99 -3.98 5.99
N VAL A 63 -3.09 -4.70 6.20
CA VAL A 63 -3.90 -4.60 7.43
C VAL A 63 -3.07 -5.00 8.65
N ARG A 64 -2.32 -6.09 8.57
CA ARG A 64 -1.40 -6.50 9.65
C ARG A 64 -0.40 -5.39 9.99
N ALA A 65 0.25 -4.82 8.98
CA ALA A 65 1.24 -3.77 9.21
C ALA A 65 0.63 -2.48 9.77
N ILE A 66 -0.60 -2.12 9.39
CA ILE A 66 -1.35 -0.99 9.99
C ILE A 66 -1.61 -1.25 11.48
N VAL A 67 -2.08 -2.45 11.84
CA VAL A 67 -2.39 -2.80 13.23
C VAL A 67 -1.12 -2.83 14.09
N GLU A 68 -0.02 -3.38 13.58
CA GLU A 68 1.26 -3.39 14.27
C GLU A 68 1.82 -1.97 14.46
N ALA A 69 1.75 -1.13 13.43
CA ALA A 69 2.17 0.26 13.52
C ALA A 69 1.35 1.05 14.54
N ALA A 70 0.03 0.82 14.62
CA ALA A 70 -0.83 1.47 15.59
C ALA A 70 -0.55 1.07 17.05
N ARG A 71 -0.01 -0.14 17.27
CA ARG A 71 0.31 -0.67 18.61
C ARG A 71 1.75 -0.40 19.03
N SER A 72 2.61 0.02 18.11
CA SER A 72 4.04 0.19 18.34
C SER A 72 4.36 1.64 18.68
N GLU A 73 4.78 1.91 19.91
CA GLU A 73 5.30 3.23 20.30
C GLU A 73 6.52 3.64 19.45
N SER A 74 7.29 2.65 18.99
CA SER A 74 8.44 2.89 18.11
C SER A 74 8.04 3.36 16.70
N ALA A 75 6.78 3.17 16.30
CA ALA A 75 6.22 3.65 15.04
C ALA A 75 5.57 5.03 15.14
N ALA A 76 5.48 5.60 16.35
CA ALA A 76 4.93 6.93 16.57
C ALA A 76 5.78 8.00 15.88
N ARG A 77 5.10 8.95 15.25
CA ARG A 77 5.64 10.09 14.48
C ARG A 77 6.56 9.69 13.33
N LYS A 78 6.37 8.49 12.78
CA LYS A 78 7.14 7.97 11.64
C LYS A 78 6.28 7.77 10.41
N SER A 79 6.94 7.71 9.27
CA SER A 79 6.34 7.40 7.98
C SER A 79 6.98 6.13 7.42
N TYR A 80 6.15 5.20 6.96
CA TYR A 80 6.58 3.91 6.41
C TYR A 80 6.04 3.72 5.00
N PHE A 81 6.88 3.21 4.11
CA PHE A 81 6.45 2.67 2.82
C PHE A 81 6.25 1.16 2.99
N ILE A 82 5.10 0.64 2.59
CA ILE A 82 4.76 -0.78 2.75
C ILE A 82 4.60 -1.42 1.38
N CYS A 83 5.39 -2.45 1.13
CA CYS A 83 5.37 -3.27 -0.07
C CYS A 83 5.74 -4.72 0.30
N ASP A 84 5.40 -5.67 -0.56
CA ASP A 84 5.70 -7.11 -0.42
C ASP A 84 7.20 -7.44 -0.59
N GLY A 85 8.08 -6.43 -0.68
CA GLY A 85 9.53 -6.61 -0.84
C GLY A 85 9.97 -7.28 -2.14
N ARG A 86 9.03 -7.69 -3.00
CA ARG A 86 9.27 -8.28 -4.31
C ARG A 86 8.82 -7.33 -5.41
N PRO A 87 9.76 -6.85 -6.24
CA PRO A 87 9.40 -6.14 -7.45
C PRO A 87 8.68 -7.11 -8.40
N VAL A 88 7.52 -6.70 -8.93
CA VAL A 88 6.78 -7.48 -9.94
C VAL A 88 6.92 -6.75 -11.28
N THR A 89 7.28 -7.48 -12.33
CA THR A 89 7.33 -7.06 -13.74
C THR A 89 6.09 -7.53 -14.48
#